data_AF-A0A2M8NGM1-F1
#
_entry.id   AF-A0A2M8NGM1-F1
#
_cell.length_a   1.000
_cell.length_b   1.000
_cell.length_c   1.000
_cell.angle_alpha   90.00
_cell.angle_beta   90.00
_cell.angle_gamma   90.00
#
_symmetry.space_group_name_H-M   'P 1'
#
loop_
_entity.id
_entity.type
_entity.pdbx_description
1 polymer ?
#
loop_
_entity_poly.entity_id
_entity_poly.type
_entity_poly.pdbx_seq_one_letter_code
_entity_poly.pdbx_strand_id
1 'polypeptide(L)' 'VPLVLGFGISTPEQAKMVSAQVDGFIVGSALVKAGGDGVSAARDLAARIAEAIR' A
#
# COMPACT_ATOMS: atom_id res chain seq x y z
N VAL A 1 -1.89 -5.34 -21.40
CA VAL A 1 -0.68 -5.10 -20.57
C VAL A 1 -1.16 -4.67 -19.18
N PRO A 2 -0.54 -5.13 -18.08
CA PRO A 2 -0.93 -4.71 -16.73
C PRO A 2 -0.60 -3.23 -16.46
N LEU A 3 -1.49 -2.51 -15.79
CA LEU A 3 -1.33 -1.12 -15.34
C LEU A 3 -1.22 -1.07 -13.81
N VAL A 4 -0.15 -0.44 -13.32
CA VAL A 4 0.14 -0.33 -11.88
C VAL A 4 0.32 1.14 -11.49
N LEU A 5 -0.37 1.57 -10.42
CA LEU A 5 -0.31 2.96 -9.93
C LEU A 5 0.68 3.13 -8.78
N GLY A 6 1.55 4.14 -8.88
CA GLY A 6 2.41 4.58 -7.78
C GLY A 6 2.25 6.08 -7.52
N PHE A 7 1.34 6.45 -6.60
CA PHE A 7 1.14 7.85 -6.23
C PHE A 7 0.77 8.00 -4.74
N GLY A 8 1.77 7.86 -3.86
CA GLY A 8 1.63 8.24 -2.45
C GLY A 8 0.62 7.46 -1.61
N ILE A 9 0.27 6.22 -2.01
CA ILE A 9 -0.64 5.37 -1.24
C ILE A 9 0.01 5.06 0.11
N SER A 10 -0.72 5.36 1.18
CA SER A 10 -0.24 5.25 2.56
C SER A 10 -1.29 4.75 3.54
N THR A 11 -2.54 4.60 3.11
CA THR A 11 -3.63 4.07 3.95
C THR A 11 -4.40 2.95 3.25
N PRO A 12 -5.06 2.06 4.01
CA PRO A 12 -5.90 1.01 3.44
C PRO A 12 -7.08 1.54 2.61
N GLU A 13 -7.65 2.69 3.01
CA GLU A 13 -8.76 3.33 2.29
C GLU A 13 -8.31 3.84 0.92
N GLN A 14 -7.11 4.41 0.83
CA GLN A 14 -6.52 4.81 -0.45
C GLN A 14 -6.29 3.62 -1.38
N ALA A 15 -5.78 2.51 -0.84
CA ALA A 15 -5.59 1.27 -1.59
C ALA A 15 -6.92 0.74 -2.16
N LYS A 16 -7.98 0.74 -1.35
CA LYS A 16 -9.32 0.32 -1.78
C LYS A 16 -9.95 1.22 -2.84
N MET A 17 -9.70 2.54 -2.78
CA MET A 17 -10.21 3.49 -3.79
C MET A 17 -9.60 3.25 -5.17
N VAL A 18 -8.32 2.88 -5.24
CA VAL A 18 -7.62 2.70 -6.52
C VAL A 18 -7.72 1.28 -7.05
N SER A 19 -7.90 0.26 -6.21
CA SER A 19 -7.89 -1.15 -6.61
C SER A 19 -8.95 -1.52 -7.65
N ALA A 20 -10.05 -0.76 -7.74
CA ALA A 20 -11.09 -0.98 -8.75
C ALA A 20 -10.71 -0.49 -10.18
N GLN A 21 -9.64 0.29 -10.32
CA GLN A 21 -9.30 1.00 -11.56
C GLN A 21 -7.97 0.54 -12.19
N VAL A 22 -7.16 -0.24 -11.48
CA VAL A 22 -5.81 -0.67 -11.91
C VAL A 22 -5.57 -2.13 -11.56
N ASP A 23 -4.67 -2.81 -12.28
CA ASP A 23 -4.29 -4.20 -12.00
C ASP A 23 -3.46 -4.34 -10.72
N GLY A 24 -2.91 -3.22 -10.22
CA GLY A 24 -2.22 -3.18 -8.95
C GLY A 24 -1.74 -1.77 -8.58
N PHE A 25 -1.11 -1.65 -7.41
CA PHE A 25 -0.51 -0.41 -6.97
C PHE A 25 0.76 -0.63 -6.15
N ILE A 26 1.56 0.42 -5.98
CA ILE A 26 2.83 0.40 -5.28
C ILE A 26 2.78 1.28 -4.04
N VAL A 27 3.26 0.74 -2.92
CA VAL A 27 3.43 1.45 -1.65
C VAL A 27 4.92 1.50 -1.33
N GLY A 28 5.54 2.67 -1.53
CA GLY A 28 6.98 2.86 -1.32
C GLY A 28 7.29 3.68 -0.08
N SER A 29 7.14 5.01 -0.18
CA SER A 29 7.48 5.97 0.87
C SER A 29 6.82 5.68 2.22
N ALA A 30 5.58 5.19 2.22
CA ALA A 30 4.89 4.82 3.44
C ALA A 30 5.53 3.62 4.15
N LEU A 31 5.99 2.60 3.40
CA LEU A 31 6.71 1.46 3.96
C LEU A 31 8.11 1.85 4.44
N VAL A 32 8.81 2.73 3.71
CA VAL A 32 10.12 3.26 4.15
C VAL A 32 9.96 4.02 5.47
N LYS A 33 8.96 4.89 5.57
CA LYS A 33 8.67 5.65 6.79
C LYS A 33 8.34 4.72 7.96
N ALA A 34 7.42 3.77 7.77
CA ALA A 34 7.07 2.79 8.80
C ALA A 34 8.27 1.91 9.20
N GLY A 35 9.14 1.57 8.24
CA GLY A 35 10.37 0.83 8.50
C GLY A 35 11.36 1.59 9.39
N GLY A 36 11.32 2.93 9.39
CA GLY A 36 12.05 3.77 10.34
C GLY A 36 11.63 3.53 11.80
N ASP A 37 10.38 3.13 12.02
CA ASP A 37 9.84 2.76 13.34
C ASP A 37 10.02 1.26 13.65
N GLY A 38 10.60 0.49 12.71
CA GLY A 38 10.95 -0.92 12.86
C GLY A 38 10.25 -1.85 11.86
N VAL A 39 10.79 -3.09 11.75
CA VAL A 39 10.30 -4.10 10.80
C VAL A 39 8.83 -4.47 11.06
N SER A 40 8.41 -4.51 12.34
CA SER A 40 7.00 -4.78 12.68
C SER A 40 6.07 -3.72 12.09
N ALA A 41 6.40 -2.44 12.23
CA ALA A 41 5.57 -1.35 11.74
C ALA A 41 5.39 -1.41 10.21
N ALA A 42 6.46 -1.70 9.47
CA ALA A 42 6.37 -1.91 8.02
C ALA A 42 5.51 -3.14 7.65
N ARG A 43 5.65 -4.25 8.39
CA ARG A 43 4.81 -5.45 8.19
C ARG A 43 3.34 -5.18 8.50
N ASP A 44 3.05 -4.50 9.59
CA ASP A 44 1.69 -4.16 10.04
C ASP A 44 1.01 -3.25 9.01
N LEU A 45 1.73 -2.26 8.49
CA LEU A 45 1.22 -1.40 7.42
C LEU A 45 0.94 -2.19 6.13
N ALA A 46 1.87 -3.02 5.70
CA ALA A 46 1.70 -3.86 4.52
C ALA A 46 0.49 -4.80 4.65
N ALA A 47 0.34 -5.44 5.82
CA ALA A 47 -0.79 -6.34 6.10
C ALA A 47 -2.13 -5.60 6.07
N ARG A 48 -2.22 -4.43 6.70
CA ARG A 48 -3.45 -3.62 6.71
C ARG A 48 -3.86 -3.18 5.30
N ILE A 49 -2.90 -2.79 4.47
CA ILE A 49 -3.15 -2.39 3.09
C ILE A 49 -3.59 -3.60 2.25
N ALA A 50 -2.93 -4.75 2.39
CA ALA A 50 -3.29 -5.97 1.67
C ALA A 50 -4.70 -6.47 2.05
N GLU A 51 -5.08 -6.37 3.33
CA GLU A 51 -6.39 -6.81 3.79
C GLU A 51 -7.54 -5.93 3.27
N ALA A 52 -7.30 -4.63 3.06
CA ALA A 52 -8.35 -3.72 2.56
C ALA A 52 -8.75 -3.92 1.10
N ILE A 53 -7.94 -4.67 0.34
CA ILE A 53 -8.18 -4.99 -1.07
C ILE A 53 -8.50 -6.48 -1.30
N ARG A 54 -8.64 -7.24 -0.21
CA ARG A 54 -8.97 -8.65 -0.25
C ARG A 54 -10.46 -8.88 -0.45
#